data_AF-A0A9E4N5M7-F1
#
_entry.id   AF-A0A9E4N5M7-F1
#
_cell.length_a   1.000
_cell.length_b   1.000
_cell.length_c   1.000
_cell.angle_alpha   90.00
_cell.angle_beta   90.00
_cell.angle_gamma   90.00
#
_symmetry.space_group_name_H-M   'P 1'
#
loop_
_entity.id
_entity.type
_entity.pdbx_description
1 polymer ?
#
loop_
_entity_poly.entity_id
_entity_poly.type
_entity_poly.pdbx_seq_one_letter_code
_entity_poly.pdbx_strand_id
1 'polypeptide(L)'
;MSALLDAAQKLDVYRARTAGYTQDPAEANIGTTSPNGYYDGLAITPGACGDITNCYSIEINVTAKDGQNEDDVVAYRINSAGVKERNEGGWTEGWK
;
A
#
# COMPACT_ATOMS: atom_id res chain seq x y z
N MET A 1 -1.12 -8.36 -4.01
CA MET A 1 0.15 -7.90 -4.63
C MET A 1 -0.03 -6.92 -5.78
N SER A 2 -0.88 -7.21 -6.79
CA SER A 2 -1.14 -6.27 -7.90
C SER A 2 -1.73 -4.93 -7.43
N ALA A 3 -2.61 -4.95 -6.42
CA ALA A 3 -3.29 -3.76 -5.91
C ALA A 3 -2.34 -2.71 -5.31
N LEU A 4 -1.36 -3.12 -4.49
CA LEU A 4 -0.39 -2.19 -3.90
C LEU A 4 0.53 -1.57 -4.95
N LEU A 5 0.89 -2.32 -6.00
CA LEU A 5 1.69 -1.81 -7.11
C LEU A 5 0.89 -0.85 -8.00
N ASP A 6 -0.37 -1.16 -8.28
CA ASP A 6 -1.29 -0.25 -9.01
C ASP A 6 -1.50 1.05 -8.23
N ALA A 7 -1.70 0.96 -6.91
CA ALA A 7 -1.83 2.11 -6.02
C ALA A 7 -0.57 2.98 -6.04
N ALA A 8 0.63 2.38 -5.97
CA ALA A 8 1.91 3.09 -6.06
C ALA A 8 2.05 3.85 -7.38
N GLN A 9 1.73 3.21 -8.51
CA GLN A 9 1.76 3.85 -9.82
C GLN A 9 0.78 5.03 -9.91
N LYS A 10 -0.42 4.90 -9.35
CA LYS A 10 -1.41 5.97 -9.31
C LYS A 10 -0.97 7.15 -8.45
N LEU A 11 -0.31 6.89 -7.32
CA LEU A 11 0.29 7.93 -6.49
C LEU A 11 1.40 8.69 -7.23
N ASP A 12 2.24 7.99 -7.98
CA ASP A 12 3.30 8.62 -8.78
C ASP A 12 2.71 9.52 -9.87
N VAL A 13 1.62 9.09 -10.52
CA VAL A 13 0.88 9.89 -11.50
C VAL A 13 0.22 11.11 -10.85
N TYR A 14 -0.37 10.96 -9.66
CA TYR A 14 -0.94 12.08 -8.90
C TYR A 14 0.14 13.11 -8.57
N ARG A 15 1.26 12.67 -7.99
CA ARG A 15 2.39 13.55 -7.66
C ARG A 15 2.94 14.29 -8.88
N ALA A 16 3.05 13.63 -10.03
CA ALA A 16 3.49 14.28 -11.26
C ALA A 16 2.58 15.45 -11.68
N ARG A 17 1.31 15.46 -11.24
CA ARG A 17 0.32 16.50 -11.55
C ARG A 17 0.19 17.57 -10.46
N THR A 18 0.36 17.20 -9.20
CA THR A 18 0.05 18.05 -8.03
C THR A 18 1.28 18.45 -7.21
N ALA A 19 2.46 17.94 -7.57
CA ALA A 19 3.73 18.11 -6.86
C ALA A 19 3.80 17.52 -5.43
N GLY A 20 2.83 16.67 -5.04
CA GLY A 20 2.83 15.99 -3.73
C GLY A 20 2.07 14.66 -3.74
N TYR A 21 2.22 13.87 -2.68
CA TYR A 21 1.40 12.67 -2.46
C TYR A 21 0.20 13.00 -1.58
N THR A 22 -0.96 12.45 -1.93
CA THR A 22 -2.18 12.55 -1.13
C THR A 22 -2.22 11.45 -0.07
N GLN A 23 -2.91 11.71 1.04
CA GLN A 23 -3.31 10.70 2.02
C GLN A 23 -4.68 10.10 1.71
N ASP A 24 -5.45 10.70 0.79
CA ASP A 24 -6.78 10.25 0.40
C ASP A 24 -6.68 9.38 -0.87
N PRO A 25 -6.94 8.05 -0.78
CA PRO A 25 -6.94 7.17 -1.94
C PRO A 25 -7.86 7.65 -3.08
N ALA A 26 -8.97 8.31 -2.77
CA ALA A 26 -9.94 8.75 -3.77
C ALA A 26 -9.35 9.83 -4.70
N GLU A 27 -8.54 10.75 -4.17
CA GLU A 27 -7.89 11.79 -4.97
C GLU A 27 -6.92 11.22 -6.02
N ALA A 28 -6.31 10.07 -5.72
CA ALA A 28 -5.41 9.36 -6.63
C ALA A 28 -6.14 8.28 -7.47
N ASN A 29 -7.47 8.16 -7.40
CA ASN A 29 -8.28 7.12 -8.05
C ASN A 29 -7.88 5.69 -7.63
N ILE A 30 -7.57 5.50 -6.36
CA ILE A 30 -7.20 4.22 -5.75
C ILE A 30 -8.42 3.66 -5.02
N GLY A 31 -8.81 2.43 -5.35
CA GLY A 31 -9.88 1.73 -4.64
C GLY A 31 -9.38 1.25 -3.28
N THR A 32 -10.19 1.43 -2.23
CA THR A 32 -9.83 1.04 -0.86
C THR A 32 -10.16 -0.42 -0.53
N THR A 33 -10.93 -1.08 -1.38
CA THR A 33 -11.40 -2.46 -1.19
C THR A 33 -11.10 -3.29 -2.43
N SER A 34 -10.74 -4.55 -2.23
CA SER A 34 -10.61 -5.47 -3.35
C SER A 34 -12.00 -5.89 -3.88
N PRO A 35 -12.18 -6.04 -5.21
CA PRO A 35 -13.44 -6.54 -5.78
C PRO A 35 -13.85 -7.93 -5.26
N ASN A 36 -12.88 -8.74 -4.82
CA ASN A 36 -13.06 -10.12 -4.38
C ASN A 36 -12.98 -10.28 -2.84
N GLY A 37 -12.93 -9.21 -2.07
CA GLY A 37 -12.91 -9.25 -0.59
C GLY A 37 -11.59 -9.64 0.09
N TYR A 38 -10.49 -9.81 -0.64
CA TYR A 38 -9.14 -10.12 -0.11
C TYR A 38 -8.52 -9.07 0.81
N TYR A 39 -8.83 -7.80 0.59
CA TYR A 39 -8.42 -6.71 1.48
C TYR A 39 -9.51 -5.66 1.59
N ASP A 40 -9.53 -4.99 2.74
CA ASP A 40 -10.21 -3.72 2.96
C ASP A 40 -9.21 -2.67 3.46
N GLY A 41 -9.64 -1.41 3.42
CA GLY A 41 -8.99 -0.35 4.17
C GLY A 41 -7.59 -0.01 3.66
N LEU A 42 -7.40 0.10 2.33
CA LEU A 42 -6.15 0.65 1.80
C LEU A 42 -5.91 2.06 2.38
N ALA A 43 -4.80 2.22 3.09
CA ALA A 43 -4.40 3.47 3.69
C ALA A 43 -3.12 4.00 3.04
N ILE A 44 -3.03 5.32 2.90
CA ILE A 44 -1.85 6.01 2.39
C ILE A 44 -1.35 6.92 3.49
N THR A 45 -0.11 6.68 3.93
CA THR A 45 0.56 7.54 4.90
C THR A 45 1.65 8.31 4.18
N PRO A 46 1.40 9.58 3.81
CA PRO A 46 2.47 10.45 3.35
C PRO A 46 3.40 10.78 4.51
N GLY A 47 4.70 10.77 4.25
CA GLY A 47 5.71 11.02 5.28
C GLY A 47 7.05 11.42 4.69
N ALA A 48 8.02 11.66 5.58
CA ALA A 48 9.42 11.81 5.23
C ALA A 48 10.12 10.47 5.49
N CYS A 49 10.57 9.77 4.45
CA CYS A 49 11.49 8.65 4.63
C CYS A 49 12.91 9.20 4.66
N GLY A 50 13.35 9.69 5.82
CA GLY A 50 14.68 10.29 5.98
C GLY A 50 14.87 11.52 5.09
N ASP A 51 15.88 11.50 4.22
CA ASP A 51 16.28 12.63 3.36
C ASP A 51 15.39 12.81 2.11
N ILE A 52 14.48 11.87 1.84
CA ILE A 52 13.65 11.93 0.64
C ILE A 52 12.45 12.85 0.92
N THR A 53 12.39 13.98 0.19
CA THR A 53 11.23 14.87 0.20
C THR A 53 10.11 14.25 -0.65
N ASN A 54 8.92 14.09 -0.06
CA ASN A 54 7.77 13.35 -0.60
C ASN A 54 8.00 11.84 -0.56
N CYS A 55 7.65 11.19 0.55
CA CYS A 55 7.54 9.75 0.63
C CYS A 55 6.12 9.33 0.96
N TYR A 56 5.84 8.06 0.73
CA TYR A 56 4.59 7.43 1.11
C TYR A 56 4.86 6.00 1.59
N SER A 57 3.94 5.51 2.41
CA SER A 57 3.67 4.08 2.54
C SER A 57 2.21 3.81 2.23
N ILE A 58 1.96 2.79 1.42
CA ILE A 58 0.61 2.26 1.17
C ILE A 58 0.49 0.95 1.93
N GLU A 59 -0.57 0.79 2.71
CA GLU A 59 -0.86 -0.40 3.50
C GLU A 59 -2.24 -0.95 3.15
N ILE A 60 -2.39 -2.27 3.15
CA ILE A 60 -3.68 -2.96 3.07
C ILE A 60 -3.80 -3.96 4.21
N ASN A 61 -5.00 -4.05 4.81
CA ASN A 61 -5.33 -5.08 5.78
C ASN A 61 -5.94 -6.28 5.07
N VAL A 62 -5.46 -7.49 5.40
CA VAL A 62 -5.97 -8.73 4.82
C VAL A 62 -7.26 -9.11 5.55
N THR A 63 -8.38 -9.15 4.81
CA THR A 63 -9.72 -9.38 5.39
C THR A 63 -10.24 -10.79 5.12
N ALA A 64 -9.92 -11.37 3.96
CA ALA A 64 -10.35 -12.73 3.61
C ALA A 64 -9.13 -13.58 3.24
N LYS A 65 -8.95 -14.68 3.98
CA LYS A 65 -7.95 -15.73 3.76
C LYS A 65 -8.30 -16.65 2.58
N ASP A 66 -9.21 -16.23 1.69
CA ASP A 66 -9.68 -17.03 0.55
C ASP A 66 -8.55 -17.22 -0.47
N GLY A 67 -7.76 -18.28 -0.30
CA GLY A 67 -6.68 -18.63 -1.20
C GLY A 67 -5.35 -17.90 -0.97
N GLN A 68 -5.24 -17.07 0.07
CA GLN A 68 -3.94 -16.69 0.62
C GLN A 68 -3.57 -17.75 1.67
N ASN A 69 -2.71 -18.70 1.30
CA ASN A 69 -2.21 -19.78 2.17
C ASN A 69 -1.38 -19.29 3.37
N GLU A 70 -1.34 -17.97 3.62
CA GLU A 70 -0.52 -17.33 4.64
C GLU A 70 -1.40 -16.96 5.84
N ASP A 71 -1.68 -17.96 6.68
CA ASP A 71 -2.62 -17.84 7.80
C ASP A 71 -2.19 -16.77 8.84
N ASP A 72 -0.92 -16.37 8.81
CA ASP A 72 -0.26 -15.46 9.76
C ASP A 72 -0.08 -14.02 9.25
N VAL A 73 -0.28 -13.75 7.95
CA VAL A 73 -0.09 -12.39 7.41
C VAL A 73 -1.37 -11.58 7.58
N VAL A 74 -1.27 -10.47 8.31
CA VAL A 74 -2.41 -9.60 8.61
C VAL A 74 -2.44 -8.33 7.76
N ALA A 75 -1.29 -7.91 7.23
CA ALA A 75 -1.18 -6.71 6.40
C ALA A 75 0.01 -6.80 5.43
N TYR A 76 -0.11 -6.07 4.31
CA TYR A 76 0.98 -5.83 3.37
C TYR A 76 1.18 -4.33 3.18
N ARG A 77 2.42 -3.90 3.01
CA ARG A 77 2.75 -2.51 2.65
C ARG A 77 3.81 -2.40 1.56
N ILE A 78 3.79 -1.28 0.86
CA ILE A 78 4.86 -0.82 -0.02
C ILE A 78 5.18 0.65 0.28
N ASN A 79 6.45 1.01 0.26
CA ASN A 79 6.87 2.41 0.40
C ASN A 79 7.35 3.01 -0.93
N SER A 80 7.60 4.32 -0.92
CA SER A 80 8.08 5.06 -2.10
C SER A 80 9.47 4.64 -2.60
N ALA A 81 10.23 3.85 -1.82
CA ALA A 81 11.49 3.24 -2.26
C ALA A 81 11.28 1.87 -2.91
N GLY A 82 10.03 1.41 -3.02
CA GLY A 82 9.69 0.09 -3.56
C GLY A 82 9.95 -1.05 -2.59
N VAL A 83 10.26 -0.76 -1.32
CA VAL A 83 10.42 -1.78 -0.28
C VAL A 83 9.04 -2.37 0.00
N LYS A 84 8.97 -3.69 -0.12
CA LYS A 84 7.77 -4.50 0.06
C LYS A 84 7.87 -5.16 1.41
N GLU A 85 6.84 -5.01 2.24
CA GLU A 85 6.84 -5.59 3.57
C GLU A 85 5.50 -6.25 3.86
N ARG A 86 5.53 -7.25 4.75
CA ARG A 86 4.37 -7.96 5.26
C ARG A 86 4.39 -7.95 6.78
N ASN A 87 3.22 -8.02 7.40
CA ASN A 87 3.08 -8.03 8.84
C ASN A 87 2.62 -9.42 9.31
N GLU A 88 3.49 -10.11 10.06
CA GLU A 88 3.27 -11.45 10.65
C GLU A 88 3.43 -11.36 12.20
N GLY A 89 2.94 -10.28 12.83
CA GLY A 89 3.27 -9.91 14.22
C GLY A 89 4.47 -8.95 14.32
N GLY A 90 4.94 -8.46 13.17
CA GLY A 90 6.03 -7.53 12.97
C GLY A 90 6.26 -7.32 11.47
N TRP A 91 6.73 -6.13 11.09
CA TRP A 91 7.03 -5.83 9.68
C TRP A 91 8.31 -6.54 9.25
N THR A 92 8.17 -7.38 8.22
CA THR A 92 9.28 -8.11 7.61
C THR A 92 9.35 -7.78 6.13
N GLU A 93 10.55 -7.58 5.60
CA GLU A 93 10.75 -7.35 4.18
C GLU A 93 10.41 -8.59 3.33
N GLY A 94 9.90 -8.33 2.13
CA GLY A 94 9.44 -9.31 1.16
C GLY A 94 7.94 -9.58 1.25
N TRP A 95 7.29 -9.60 0.09
CA TRP A 95 6.03 -10.32 -0.08
C TRP A 95 6.37 -11.74 -0.50
N LYS A 96 5.66 -12.73 0.04
CA LYS A 96 5.81 -14.14 -0.29
C LYS A 96 4.84 -14.51 -1.41
#